data_AF-A0A938VD87-F1
#
_entry.id   AF-A0A938VD87-F1
#
_cell.length_a   1.000
_cell.length_b   1.000
_cell.length_c   1.000
_cell.angle_alpha   90.00
_cell.angle_beta   90.00
_cell.angle_gamma   90.00
#
_symmetry.space_group_name_H-M   'P 1'
#
loop_
_entity.id
_entity.type
_entity.pdbx_description
1 polymer ?
#
loop_
_entity_poly.entity_id
_entity_poly.type
_entity_poly.pdbx_seq_one_letter_code
_entity_poly.pdbx_strand_id
1 'polypeptide(L)'
;MWSPRRARCRRHARLASSRRSPPRALPTRPNDDPSPYRHPTRAPEPCLSHPWHHTDMSDVVRWALLGAGRHPELRIAPAVNAAKNAVLRGVWSQDPARGAAFAERHGAELAYRSLAEALDDRDVDAVFISTPNALHAEHAIAAARAGKHIIVEKPMAVSADEARAIVRAARENGRHLGVGYHMRHHSVLREAARIVTAGEIGDVVYTTAAFVLHSFVPSTIPNSPWKSDARMMGGGGALMGMGVHVMDTLRFLVGREVTRVAALSDGQSSERPLDRLSQICLEFEGGAQAHMMCSGRFPFSRNDAVIYGSRGRVIAYDSVDMNAGHGHLEVTTPNEHGGISARTVRAAVPDHFVAEVEAFGAAIAGGSPFHADGIDGLRAVEITSAAIASLWEGRRVAVERSEP
;
A
#
# COMPACT_ATOMS: atom_id res chain seq x y z
N MET A 1 -17.76 6.83 56.61
CA MET A 1 -18.43 8.09 57.00
C MET A 1 -17.45 9.24 56.86
N TRP A 2 -17.85 10.25 56.08
CA TRP A 2 -17.49 11.68 56.15
C TRP A 2 -16.03 12.18 55.98
N SER A 3 -15.83 12.86 54.84
CA SER A 3 -14.94 14.02 54.53
C SER A 3 -15.16 15.19 55.55
N PRO A 4 -14.42 16.35 55.62
CA PRO A 4 -13.75 17.04 54.48
C PRO A 4 -12.62 18.09 54.74
N ARG A 5 -12.27 18.81 53.65
CA ARG A 5 -11.72 20.20 53.49
C ARG A 5 -10.19 20.37 53.48
N ARG A 6 -9.58 20.72 52.33
CA ARG A 6 -9.47 22.01 51.60
C ARG A 6 -8.30 22.88 52.08
N ALA A 7 -7.36 23.16 51.19
CA ALA A 7 -6.63 24.43 51.17
C ALA A 7 -6.38 24.87 49.72
N ARG A 8 -6.86 26.07 49.39
CA ARG A 8 -6.58 26.82 48.16
C ARG A 8 -5.27 27.59 48.35
N CYS A 9 -4.49 27.75 47.29
CA CYS A 9 -3.57 28.88 47.18
C CYS A 9 -3.67 29.48 45.77
N ARG A 10 -3.97 30.79 45.71
CA ARG A 10 -3.94 31.65 44.52
C ARG A 10 -2.89 32.73 44.77
N ARG A 11 -2.00 32.99 43.80
CA ARG A 11 -1.49 34.29 43.29
C ARG A 11 -0.28 34.02 42.40
N HIS A 12 -0.41 34.26 41.10
CA HIS A 12 0.08 35.46 40.38
C HIS A 12 1.61 35.56 40.28
N ALA A 13 2.13 35.23 39.10
CA ALA A 13 3.31 35.88 38.55
C ALA A 13 3.12 36.01 37.03
N ARG A 14 2.99 37.27 36.58
CA ARG A 14 3.06 37.70 35.19
C ARG A 14 4.50 37.50 34.73
N LEU A 15 4.71 36.83 33.59
CA LEU A 15 5.96 36.94 32.86
C LEU A 15 5.68 37.38 31.44
N ALA A 16 6.44 38.41 31.07
CA ALA A 16 6.22 39.30 29.95
C ALA A 16 6.37 38.61 28.60
N SER A 17 5.51 39.00 27.68
CA SER A 17 5.63 38.78 26.24
C SER A 17 6.87 39.50 25.71
N SER A 18 7.97 38.79 25.48
CA SER A 18 9.03 39.28 24.60
C SER A 18 8.66 38.99 23.15
N ARG A 19 8.23 40.03 22.45
CA ARG A 19 8.07 40.02 20.99
C ARG A 19 9.46 39.75 20.37
N ARG A 20 9.66 38.54 19.84
CA ARG A 20 10.79 38.25 18.96
C ARG A 20 10.47 38.83 17.58
N SER A 21 11.26 39.81 17.16
CA SER A 21 11.28 40.32 15.78
C SER A 21 11.64 39.20 14.80
N PRO A 22 11.04 39.16 13.60
CA PRO A 22 11.39 38.17 12.59
C PRO A 22 12.79 38.44 12.02
N PRO A 23 13.54 37.40 11.60
CA PRO A 23 14.84 37.58 10.97
C PRO A 23 14.71 38.26 9.60
N ARG A 24 15.60 39.22 9.38
CA ARG A 24 15.78 40.02 8.15
C ARG A 24 15.99 39.12 6.93
N ALA A 25 15.29 39.44 5.84
CA ALA A 25 15.49 38.85 4.52
C ALA A 25 16.93 39.10 4.00
N LEU A 26 17.52 38.07 3.39
CA LEU A 26 18.82 38.14 2.70
C LEU A 26 18.69 38.99 1.41
N PRO A 27 19.71 39.79 1.04
CA PRO A 27 19.66 40.63 -0.14
C PRO A 27 19.77 39.80 -1.44
N THR A 28 18.83 40.04 -2.34
CA THR A 28 18.84 39.56 -3.73
C THR A 28 19.99 40.22 -4.50
N ARG A 29 20.78 39.41 -5.24
CA ARG A 29 21.84 39.92 -6.13
C ARG A 29 21.21 40.53 -7.40
N PRO A 30 21.81 41.59 -7.98
CA PRO A 30 21.33 42.20 -9.23
C PRO A 30 21.71 41.34 -10.45
N ASN A 31 20.80 41.32 -11.43
CA ASN A 31 21.06 40.96 -12.83
C ASN A 31 21.82 42.11 -13.51
N ASP A 32 22.86 41.76 -14.27
CA ASP A 32 23.52 42.50 -15.36
C ASP A 32 24.35 41.42 -16.11
N ASP A 33 24.46 41.27 -17.43
CA ASP A 33 24.02 41.95 -18.66
C ASP A 33 24.33 40.93 -19.83
N PRO A 34 23.77 41.05 -21.05
CA PRO A 34 23.77 40.01 -22.08
C PRO A 34 25.01 40.07 -22.99
N SER A 35 25.38 38.92 -23.57
CA SER A 35 26.34 38.86 -24.67
C SER A 35 25.79 38.02 -25.83
N PRO A 36 25.93 38.48 -27.09
CA PRO A 36 25.22 37.93 -28.23
C PRO A 36 26.02 36.80 -28.90
N TYR A 37 25.55 35.56 -28.82
CA TYR A 37 26.06 34.47 -29.65
C TYR A 37 25.16 34.25 -30.86
N ARG A 38 25.77 34.42 -32.04
CA ARG A 38 25.21 34.24 -33.38
C ARG A 38 24.78 32.79 -33.61
N HIS A 39 23.58 32.59 -34.13
CA HIS A 39 23.12 31.32 -34.69
C HIS A 39 23.84 30.99 -36.00
N PRO A 40 24.35 29.76 -36.20
CA PRO A 40 24.48 29.19 -37.52
C PRO A 40 23.16 28.51 -37.91
N THR A 41 22.54 29.02 -38.97
CA THR A 41 21.42 28.40 -39.67
C THR A 41 21.87 27.09 -40.32
N ARG A 42 21.47 25.96 -39.76
CA ARG A 42 21.48 24.67 -40.45
C ARG A 42 20.12 24.01 -40.22
N ALA A 43 19.40 23.77 -41.32
CA ALA A 43 18.12 23.07 -41.29
C ALA A 43 18.30 21.67 -40.68
N PRO A 44 17.38 21.19 -39.83
CA PRO A 44 17.46 19.83 -39.31
C PRO A 44 17.17 18.84 -40.44
N GLU A 45 18.11 17.92 -40.67
CA GLU A 45 17.86 16.72 -41.47
C GLU A 45 16.78 15.87 -40.79
N PRO A 46 15.89 15.21 -41.56
CA PRO A 46 14.79 14.44 -40.99
C PRO A 46 15.35 13.29 -40.14
N CYS A 47 15.05 13.36 -38.84
CA CYS A 47 15.36 12.32 -37.87
C CYS A 47 14.66 11.03 -38.31
N LEU A 48 15.46 10.02 -38.67
CA LEU A 48 14.98 8.69 -38.99
C LEU A 48 14.16 8.15 -37.81
N SER A 49 12.93 7.75 -38.13
CA SER A 49 11.91 7.23 -37.23
C SER A 49 12.48 6.18 -36.26
N HIS A 50 12.34 6.47 -34.96
CA HIS A 50 12.38 5.42 -33.94
C HIS A 50 11.20 4.48 -34.21
N PRO A 51 11.34 3.16 -34.08
CA PRO A 51 10.22 2.25 -34.24
C PRO A 51 9.21 2.55 -33.13
N TRP A 52 8.06 3.09 -33.53
CA TRP A 52 6.88 3.11 -32.69
C TRP A 52 6.55 1.66 -32.35
N HIS A 53 6.69 1.27 -31.09
CA HIS A 53 6.05 0.05 -30.61
C HIS A 53 4.54 0.26 -30.80
N HIS A 54 3.98 -0.33 -31.85
CA HIS A 54 2.56 -0.55 -31.94
C HIS A 54 2.20 -1.49 -30.79
N THR A 55 1.59 -0.96 -29.74
CA THR A 55 0.86 -1.80 -28.77
C THR A 55 -0.27 -2.44 -29.56
N ASP A 56 -0.26 -3.77 -29.69
CA ASP A 56 -1.39 -4.49 -30.27
C ASP A 56 -2.60 -4.26 -29.35
N MET A 57 -3.78 -4.04 -29.92
CA MET A 57 -5.01 -3.85 -29.12
C MET A 57 -5.37 -5.12 -28.33
N SER A 58 -4.77 -6.27 -28.65
CA SER A 58 -4.82 -7.50 -27.83
C SER A 58 -4.09 -7.39 -26.49
N ASP A 59 -3.18 -6.42 -26.33
CA ASP A 59 -2.34 -6.27 -25.13
C ASP A 59 -2.93 -5.27 -24.12
N VAL A 60 -4.07 -4.64 -24.44
CA VAL A 60 -4.77 -3.68 -23.58
C VAL A 60 -5.83 -4.38 -22.74
N VAL A 61 -5.70 -4.29 -21.42
CA VAL A 61 -6.66 -4.85 -20.46
C VAL A 61 -7.80 -3.87 -20.22
N ARG A 62 -9.04 -4.32 -20.44
CA ARG A 62 -10.26 -3.53 -20.16
C ARG A 62 -10.74 -3.79 -18.73
N TRP A 63 -10.70 -2.74 -17.92
CA TRP A 63 -10.94 -2.81 -16.49
C TRP A 63 -12.35 -2.40 -16.10
N ALA A 64 -12.99 -3.18 -15.24
CA ALA A 64 -14.14 -2.74 -14.45
C ALA A 64 -13.74 -2.52 -12.98
N LEU A 65 -14.04 -1.33 -12.44
CA LEU A 65 -13.84 -1.05 -11.02
C LEU A 65 -15.10 -1.42 -10.24
N LEU A 66 -14.97 -2.36 -9.30
CA LEU A 66 -16.07 -2.83 -8.46
C LEU A 66 -16.00 -2.10 -7.12
N GLY A 67 -16.78 -1.02 -7.01
CA GLY A 67 -16.77 -0.07 -5.90
C GLY A 67 -16.28 1.32 -6.33
N ALA A 68 -17.12 2.34 -6.22
CA ALA A 68 -16.75 3.75 -6.45
C ALA A 68 -16.40 4.47 -5.15
N GLY A 69 -15.49 3.89 -4.36
CA GLY A 69 -15.04 4.42 -3.08
C GLY A 69 -13.94 5.49 -3.19
N ARG A 70 -13.43 5.98 -2.05
CA ARG A 70 -12.37 7.00 -2.02
C ARG A 70 -11.04 6.53 -2.61
N HIS A 71 -10.69 5.25 -2.42
CA HIS A 71 -9.42 4.71 -2.95
C HIS A 71 -9.40 4.64 -4.49
N PRO A 72 -10.37 3.99 -5.16
CA PRO A 72 -10.40 3.95 -6.61
C PRO A 72 -10.55 5.34 -7.24
N GLU A 73 -11.28 6.25 -6.59
CA GLU A 73 -11.44 7.66 -7.00
C GLU A 73 -10.09 8.39 -7.08
N LEU A 74 -9.24 8.22 -6.07
CA LEU A 74 -8.02 9.01 -5.94
C LEU A 74 -6.80 8.34 -6.58
N ARG A 75 -6.81 7.01 -6.71
CA ARG A 75 -5.62 6.23 -7.07
C ARG A 75 -5.85 5.34 -8.27
N ILE A 76 -6.84 4.45 -8.22
CA ILE A 76 -6.93 3.36 -9.21
C ILE A 76 -7.47 3.83 -10.56
N ALA A 77 -8.56 4.61 -10.62
CA ALA A 77 -9.05 5.11 -11.91
C ALA A 77 -8.01 6.01 -12.60
N PRO A 78 -7.34 6.97 -11.91
CA PRO A 78 -6.20 7.68 -12.49
C PRO A 78 -5.07 6.76 -12.97
N ALA A 79 -4.74 5.71 -12.21
CA ALA A 79 -3.69 4.77 -12.59
C ALA A 79 -4.04 3.94 -13.84
N VAL A 80 -5.29 3.45 -13.92
CA VAL A 80 -5.80 2.75 -15.11
C VAL A 80 -5.74 3.66 -16.34
N ASN A 81 -6.14 4.92 -16.21
CA ASN A 81 -6.12 5.88 -17.32
C ASN A 81 -4.69 6.28 -17.74
N ALA A 82 -3.71 6.20 -16.83
CA ALA A 82 -2.31 6.54 -17.11
C ALA A 82 -1.46 5.35 -17.57
N ALA A 83 -1.90 4.12 -17.30
CA ALA A 83 -1.21 2.89 -17.70
C ALA A 83 -1.28 2.65 -19.21
N LYS A 84 -0.18 2.16 -19.79
CA LYS A 84 -0.06 2.01 -21.25
C LYS A 84 -0.81 0.81 -21.83
N ASN A 85 -1.17 -0.14 -20.98
CA ASN A 85 -1.81 -1.40 -21.34
C ASN A 85 -3.16 -1.59 -20.61
N ALA A 86 -3.83 -0.48 -20.30
CA ALA A 86 -5.10 -0.51 -19.59
C ALA A 86 -6.09 0.53 -20.13
N VAL A 87 -7.38 0.21 -20.02
CA VAL A 87 -8.48 1.16 -20.28
C VAL A 87 -9.59 0.95 -19.26
N LEU A 88 -10.23 2.04 -18.84
CA LEU A 88 -11.35 2.01 -17.89
C LEU A 88 -12.67 1.74 -18.63
N ARG A 89 -13.04 0.47 -18.74
CA ARG A 89 -14.30 0.04 -19.38
C ARG A 89 -15.52 0.45 -18.56
N GLY A 90 -15.48 0.28 -17.24
CA GLY A 90 -16.64 0.66 -16.45
C GLY A 90 -16.42 0.66 -14.95
N VAL A 91 -17.46 1.09 -14.25
CA VAL A 91 -17.50 1.12 -12.80
C VAL A 91 -18.84 0.63 -12.31
N TRP A 92 -18.83 -0.14 -11.23
CA TRP A 92 -20.01 -0.47 -10.46
C TRP A 92 -19.93 0.15 -9.06
N SER A 93 -21.07 0.63 -8.56
CA SER A 93 -21.24 1.08 -7.18
C SER A 93 -22.61 0.65 -6.68
N GLN A 94 -22.70 0.25 -5.41
CA GLN A 94 -23.98 -0.02 -4.75
C GLN A 94 -24.92 1.19 -4.77
N ASP A 95 -24.36 2.40 -4.73
CA ASP A 95 -25.07 3.65 -5.00
C ASP A 95 -24.93 3.96 -6.51
N PRO A 96 -26.01 3.85 -7.30
CA PRO A 96 -25.96 4.07 -8.75
C PRO A 96 -25.63 5.51 -9.12
N ALA A 97 -26.08 6.50 -8.33
CA ALA A 97 -25.78 7.90 -8.60
C ALA A 97 -24.27 8.18 -8.41
N ARG A 98 -23.67 7.58 -7.38
CA ARG A 98 -22.22 7.63 -7.20
C ARG A 98 -21.47 6.92 -8.33
N GLY A 99 -21.96 5.77 -8.79
CA GLY A 99 -21.38 5.07 -9.95
C GLY A 99 -21.39 5.91 -11.22
N ALA A 100 -22.52 6.53 -11.54
CA ALA A 100 -22.65 7.42 -12.69
C ALA A 100 -21.71 8.64 -12.60
N ALA A 101 -21.67 9.31 -11.45
CA ALA A 101 -20.80 10.46 -11.23
C ALA A 101 -19.30 10.09 -11.29
N PHE A 102 -18.94 8.88 -10.83
CA PHE A 102 -17.58 8.36 -10.95
C PHE A 102 -17.21 8.11 -12.41
N ALA A 103 -18.11 7.45 -13.17
CA ALA A 103 -17.89 7.15 -14.58
C ALA A 103 -17.66 8.43 -15.39
N GLU A 104 -18.51 9.45 -15.19
CA GLU A 104 -18.37 10.75 -15.84
C GLU A 104 -17.02 11.42 -15.54
N ARG A 105 -16.61 11.44 -14.26
CA ARG A 105 -15.39 12.12 -13.82
C ARG A 105 -14.11 11.47 -14.35
N HIS A 106 -14.08 10.14 -14.40
CA HIS A 106 -12.90 9.36 -14.75
C HIS A 106 -12.92 8.86 -16.20
N GLY A 107 -13.98 9.15 -16.96
CA GLY A 107 -14.12 8.73 -18.35
C GLY A 107 -14.36 7.23 -18.52
N ALA A 108 -15.01 6.57 -17.54
CA ALA A 108 -15.42 5.19 -17.70
C ALA A 108 -16.54 5.09 -18.73
N GLU A 109 -16.45 4.13 -19.66
CA GLU A 109 -17.45 3.99 -20.74
C GLU A 109 -18.84 3.63 -20.18
N LEU A 110 -18.88 2.82 -19.11
CA LEU A 110 -20.11 2.33 -18.51
C LEU A 110 -20.17 2.57 -16.99
N ALA A 111 -21.36 2.94 -16.52
CA ALA A 111 -21.75 2.86 -15.12
C ALA A 111 -22.74 1.71 -14.93
N TYR A 112 -22.26 0.57 -14.44
CA TYR A 112 -23.07 -0.63 -14.25
C TYR A 112 -24.06 -0.45 -13.09
N ARG A 113 -25.28 -0.95 -13.25
CA ARG A 113 -26.36 -0.86 -12.25
C ARG A 113 -26.30 -1.98 -11.22
N SER A 114 -25.59 -3.06 -11.52
CA SER A 114 -25.38 -4.18 -10.61
C SER A 114 -24.00 -4.81 -10.80
N LEU A 115 -23.54 -5.53 -9.78
CA LEU A 115 -22.33 -6.34 -9.87
C LEU A 115 -22.45 -7.37 -11.00
N ALA A 116 -23.60 -8.04 -11.13
CA ALA A 116 -23.85 -9.02 -12.17
C ALA A 116 -23.68 -8.41 -13.57
N GLU A 117 -24.23 -7.22 -13.82
CA GLU A 117 -24.08 -6.53 -15.11
C GLU A 117 -22.61 -6.23 -15.45
N ALA A 118 -21.79 -5.85 -14.46
CA ALA A 118 -20.36 -5.65 -14.65
C ALA A 118 -19.60 -6.97 -14.94
N LEU A 119 -20.00 -8.07 -14.29
CA LEU A 119 -19.37 -9.38 -14.45
C LEU A 119 -19.81 -10.09 -15.74
N ASP A 120 -21.02 -9.83 -16.23
CA ASP A 120 -21.55 -10.39 -17.46
C ASP A 120 -21.07 -9.65 -18.72
N ASP A 121 -20.49 -8.44 -18.58
CA ASP A 121 -19.94 -7.68 -19.70
C ASP A 121 -18.73 -8.41 -20.31
N ARG A 122 -18.88 -8.86 -21.57
CA ARG A 122 -17.84 -9.61 -22.29
C ARG A 122 -16.63 -8.76 -22.66
N ASP A 123 -16.76 -7.44 -22.63
CA ASP A 123 -15.66 -6.51 -22.90
C ASP A 123 -14.90 -6.13 -21.61
N VAL A 124 -15.18 -6.79 -20.47
CA VAL A 124 -14.36 -6.67 -19.25
C VAL A 124 -13.39 -7.84 -19.17
N ASP A 125 -12.09 -7.56 -19.17
CA ASP A 125 -11.03 -8.56 -19.05
C ASP A 125 -10.64 -8.79 -17.58
N ALA A 126 -10.53 -7.69 -16.83
CA ALA A 126 -10.13 -7.68 -15.43
C ALA A 126 -11.01 -6.79 -14.57
N VAL A 127 -11.14 -7.14 -13.29
CA VAL A 127 -11.83 -6.34 -12.28
C VAL A 127 -10.87 -5.90 -11.19
N PHE A 128 -11.06 -4.67 -10.70
CA PHE A 128 -10.44 -4.19 -9.47
C PHE A 128 -11.51 -4.06 -8.39
N ILE A 129 -11.46 -4.93 -7.37
CA ILE A 129 -12.44 -4.98 -6.29
C ILE A 129 -11.99 -4.07 -5.15
N SER A 130 -12.76 -3.02 -4.90
CA SER A 130 -12.51 -2.02 -3.85
C SER A 130 -13.74 -1.76 -2.97
N THR A 131 -14.58 -2.78 -2.86
CA THR A 131 -15.74 -2.80 -1.97
C THR A 131 -15.29 -2.88 -0.50
N PRO A 132 -16.20 -2.82 0.50
CA PRO A 132 -15.83 -3.10 1.89
C PRO A 132 -15.12 -4.46 2.07
N ASN A 133 -14.17 -4.56 3.01
CA ASN A 133 -13.31 -5.75 3.17
C ASN A 133 -14.10 -7.06 3.28
N ALA A 134 -15.18 -7.07 4.08
CA ALA A 134 -16.00 -8.27 4.28
C ALA A 134 -16.75 -8.75 3.01
N LEU A 135 -16.80 -7.94 1.95
CA LEU A 135 -17.42 -8.30 0.67
C LEU A 135 -16.39 -8.75 -0.39
N HIS A 136 -15.09 -8.62 -0.10
CA HIS A 136 -14.04 -8.98 -1.05
C HIS A 136 -14.15 -10.42 -1.52
N ALA A 137 -14.37 -11.36 -0.59
CA ALA A 137 -14.43 -12.78 -0.91
C ALA A 137 -15.60 -13.13 -1.84
N GLU A 138 -16.80 -12.64 -1.51
CA GLU A 138 -17.98 -12.85 -2.34
C GLU A 138 -17.77 -12.29 -3.75
N HIS A 139 -17.30 -11.05 -3.87
CA HIS A 139 -17.10 -10.40 -5.16
C HIS A 139 -15.97 -11.03 -5.97
N ALA A 140 -14.86 -11.42 -5.35
CA ALA A 140 -13.72 -12.02 -6.03
C ALA A 140 -14.06 -13.43 -6.53
N ILE A 141 -14.78 -14.23 -5.73
CA ILE A 141 -15.25 -15.55 -6.16
C ILE A 141 -16.25 -15.42 -7.31
N ALA A 142 -17.17 -14.45 -7.25
CA ALA A 142 -18.10 -14.19 -8.34
C ALA A 142 -17.38 -13.77 -9.62
N ALA A 143 -16.40 -12.88 -9.52
CA ALA A 143 -15.58 -12.44 -10.65
C ALA A 143 -14.78 -13.59 -11.29
N ALA A 144 -14.18 -14.46 -10.47
CA ALA A 144 -13.43 -15.62 -10.96
C ALA A 144 -14.34 -16.56 -11.76
N ARG A 145 -15.54 -16.84 -11.24
CA ARG A 145 -16.56 -17.68 -11.91
C ARG A 145 -17.10 -17.05 -13.18
N ALA A 146 -17.16 -15.73 -13.25
CA ALA A 146 -17.49 -14.98 -14.46
C ALA A 146 -16.33 -14.91 -15.48
N GLY A 147 -15.20 -15.55 -15.20
CA GLY A 147 -14.05 -15.62 -16.10
C GLY A 147 -13.17 -14.38 -16.10
N LYS A 148 -13.29 -13.49 -15.09
CA LYS A 148 -12.52 -12.24 -15.00
C LYS A 148 -11.18 -12.45 -14.29
N HIS A 149 -10.15 -11.74 -14.73
CA HIS A 149 -8.94 -11.55 -13.93
C HIS A 149 -9.21 -10.58 -12.78
N ILE A 150 -8.52 -10.74 -11.65
CA ILE A 150 -8.89 -10.05 -10.40
C ILE A 150 -7.68 -9.38 -9.78
N ILE A 151 -7.80 -8.08 -9.50
CA ILE A 151 -7.12 -7.47 -8.36
C ILE A 151 -8.17 -7.21 -7.29
N VAL A 152 -7.91 -7.65 -6.06
CA VAL A 152 -8.74 -7.36 -4.90
C VAL A 152 -7.98 -6.48 -3.92
N GLU A 153 -8.61 -5.41 -3.43
CA GLU A 153 -7.96 -4.54 -2.45
C GLU A 153 -7.57 -5.31 -1.20
N LYS A 154 -6.51 -4.83 -0.55
CA LYS A 154 -6.10 -5.33 0.75
C LYS A 154 -7.04 -4.81 1.86
N PRO A 155 -7.24 -5.56 2.95
CA PRO A 155 -6.90 -6.98 3.09
C PRO A 155 -7.72 -7.83 2.11
N MET A 156 -7.11 -8.87 1.53
CA MET A 156 -7.75 -9.70 0.50
C MET A 156 -9.07 -10.32 0.98
N ALA A 157 -9.16 -10.65 2.26
CA ALA A 157 -10.36 -11.11 2.93
C ALA A 157 -10.31 -10.78 4.43
N VAL A 158 -11.42 -10.98 5.15
CA VAL A 158 -11.47 -10.78 6.61
C VAL A 158 -11.16 -12.05 7.41
N SER A 159 -10.99 -13.19 6.74
CA SER A 159 -10.55 -14.44 7.35
C SER A 159 -9.67 -15.25 6.41
N ALA A 160 -8.82 -16.13 6.98
CA ALA A 160 -7.98 -17.02 6.20
C ALA A 160 -8.80 -18.03 5.36
N ASP A 161 -9.96 -18.47 5.84
CA ASP A 161 -10.86 -19.36 5.08
C ASP A 161 -11.42 -18.69 3.83
N GLU A 162 -11.87 -17.45 3.96
CA GLU A 162 -12.32 -16.65 2.81
C GLU A 162 -11.18 -16.38 1.83
N ALA A 163 -9.99 -16.00 2.33
CA ALA A 163 -8.81 -15.80 1.50
C ALA A 163 -8.47 -17.05 0.68
N ARG A 164 -8.51 -18.23 1.31
CA ARG A 164 -8.34 -19.51 0.63
C ARG A 164 -9.41 -19.76 -0.44
N ALA A 165 -10.67 -19.46 -0.12
CA ALA A 165 -11.77 -19.63 -1.08
C ALA A 165 -11.59 -18.76 -2.33
N ILE A 166 -11.07 -17.53 -2.18
CA ILE A 166 -10.73 -16.66 -3.31
C ILE A 166 -9.63 -17.29 -4.17
N VAL A 167 -8.54 -17.75 -3.55
CA VAL A 167 -7.42 -18.38 -4.27
C VAL A 167 -7.88 -19.62 -5.04
N ARG A 168 -8.67 -20.49 -4.41
CA ARG A 168 -9.23 -21.68 -5.08
C ARG A 168 -10.11 -21.30 -6.26
N ALA A 169 -11.03 -20.36 -6.08
CA ALA A 169 -11.92 -19.92 -7.16
C ALA A 169 -11.13 -19.38 -8.36
N ALA A 170 -10.11 -18.54 -8.13
CA ALA A 170 -9.26 -18.03 -9.19
C ALA A 170 -8.51 -19.16 -9.92
N ARG A 171 -7.92 -20.10 -9.17
CA ARG A 171 -7.19 -21.25 -9.72
C ARG A 171 -8.09 -22.18 -10.54
N GLU A 172 -9.26 -22.54 -10.01
CA GLU A 172 -10.23 -23.43 -10.66
C GLU A 172 -10.75 -22.85 -11.99
N ASN A 173 -10.86 -21.52 -12.07
CA ASN A 173 -11.27 -20.82 -13.29
C ASN A 173 -10.07 -20.37 -14.15
N GLY A 174 -8.85 -20.75 -13.78
CA GLY A 174 -7.61 -20.42 -14.49
C GLY A 174 -7.40 -18.91 -14.67
N ARG A 175 -7.76 -18.10 -13.68
CA ARG A 175 -7.68 -16.63 -13.71
C ARG A 175 -6.52 -16.13 -12.84
N HIS A 176 -5.78 -15.14 -13.34
CA HIS A 176 -4.86 -14.35 -12.51
C HIS A 176 -5.59 -13.66 -11.34
N LEU A 177 -4.98 -13.76 -10.16
CA LEU A 177 -5.43 -13.14 -8.92
C LEU A 177 -4.26 -12.36 -8.32
N GLY A 178 -4.47 -11.07 -8.13
CA GLY A 178 -3.57 -10.16 -7.43
C GLY A 178 -4.26 -9.45 -6.28
N VAL A 179 -3.47 -8.84 -5.41
CA VAL A 179 -3.93 -8.03 -4.29
C VAL A 179 -3.35 -6.62 -4.40
N GLY A 180 -4.13 -5.61 -3.98
CA GLY A 180 -3.77 -4.18 -4.01
C GLY A 180 -2.61 -3.77 -3.07
N TYR A 181 -1.50 -4.50 -3.08
CA TYR A 181 -0.28 -4.21 -2.35
C TYR A 181 0.68 -3.34 -3.17
N HIS A 182 0.21 -2.14 -3.52
CA HIS A 182 0.95 -1.14 -4.31
C HIS A 182 2.38 -0.85 -3.81
N MET A 183 2.69 -1.02 -2.51
CA MET A 183 4.05 -0.84 -1.97
C MET A 183 5.08 -1.81 -2.59
N ARG A 184 4.66 -2.99 -3.06
CA ARG A 184 5.54 -3.91 -3.80
C ARG A 184 5.93 -3.37 -5.18
N HIS A 185 5.21 -2.38 -5.68
CA HIS A 185 5.51 -1.66 -6.92
C HIS A 185 6.28 -0.35 -6.66
N HIS A 186 6.48 0.03 -5.39
CA HIS A 186 7.28 1.19 -5.02
C HIS A 186 8.76 0.95 -5.33
N SER A 187 9.36 1.81 -6.15
CA SER A 187 10.70 1.58 -6.70
C SER A 187 11.80 1.50 -5.64
N VAL A 188 11.72 2.35 -4.60
CA VAL A 188 12.62 2.31 -3.42
C VAL A 188 12.53 0.96 -2.68
N LEU A 189 11.32 0.46 -2.43
CA LEU A 189 11.12 -0.83 -1.74
C LEU A 189 11.52 -2.01 -2.63
N ARG A 190 11.29 -1.93 -3.94
CA ARG A 190 11.77 -2.93 -4.91
C ARG A 190 13.28 -3.02 -4.94
N GLU A 191 13.97 -1.88 -4.93
CA GLU A 191 15.43 -1.87 -4.88
C GLU A 191 15.96 -2.38 -3.54
N ALA A 192 15.29 -2.07 -2.42
CA ALA A 192 15.63 -2.65 -1.12
C ALA A 192 15.48 -4.18 -1.15
N ALA A 193 14.37 -4.71 -1.67
CA ALA A 193 14.17 -6.15 -1.82
C ALA A 193 15.22 -6.79 -2.74
N ARG A 194 15.61 -6.12 -3.83
CA ARG A 194 16.70 -6.57 -4.73
C ARG A 194 18.03 -6.67 -3.98
N ILE A 195 18.40 -5.64 -3.21
CA ILE A 195 19.66 -5.60 -2.41
C ILE A 195 19.67 -6.73 -1.38
N VAL A 196 18.54 -6.96 -0.69
CA VAL A 196 18.41 -8.06 0.28
C VAL A 196 18.55 -9.41 -0.40
N THR A 197 17.83 -9.62 -1.51
CA THR A 197 17.85 -10.89 -2.27
C THR A 197 19.23 -11.17 -2.87
N ALA A 198 19.95 -10.12 -3.30
CA ALA A 198 21.32 -10.23 -3.79
C ALA A 198 22.35 -10.57 -2.68
N GLY A 199 21.94 -10.60 -1.41
CA GLY A 199 22.80 -10.96 -0.28
C GLY A 199 23.80 -9.86 0.10
N GLU A 200 23.62 -8.62 -0.38
CA GLU A 200 24.57 -7.52 -0.13
C GLU A 200 24.73 -7.22 1.37
N ILE A 201 23.68 -7.40 2.17
CA ILE A 201 23.69 -7.20 3.62
C ILE A 201 23.82 -8.50 4.44
N GLY A 202 24.01 -9.65 3.79
CA GLY A 202 23.97 -10.96 4.45
C GLY A 202 22.56 -11.43 4.79
N ASP A 203 22.46 -12.38 5.72
CA ASP A 203 21.18 -12.91 6.18
C ASP A 203 20.45 -11.86 6.99
N VAL A 204 19.16 -11.63 6.71
CA VAL A 204 18.34 -10.72 7.49
C VAL A 204 18.22 -11.25 8.93
N VAL A 205 18.54 -10.39 9.90
CA VAL A 205 18.47 -10.69 11.34
C VAL A 205 17.27 -9.99 11.95
N TYR A 206 17.08 -8.71 11.63
CA TYR A 206 16.02 -7.88 12.19
C TYR A 206 15.51 -6.88 11.17
N THR A 207 14.20 -6.62 11.16
CA THR A 207 13.62 -5.54 10.35
C THR A 207 12.54 -4.78 11.12
N THR A 208 12.35 -3.50 10.80
CA THR A 208 11.28 -2.70 11.41
C THR A 208 10.68 -1.75 10.40
N ALA A 209 9.37 -1.56 10.48
CA ALA A 209 8.64 -0.59 9.67
C ALA A 209 7.45 -0.03 10.43
N ALA A 210 7.00 1.16 10.04
CA ALA A 210 5.79 1.75 10.57
C ALA A 210 4.96 2.39 9.47
N PHE A 211 3.65 2.39 9.63
CA PHE A 211 2.77 3.19 8.80
C PHE A 211 1.74 3.93 9.64
N VAL A 212 1.86 5.26 9.63
CA VAL A 212 1.00 6.15 10.38
C VAL A 212 0.36 7.13 9.42
N LEU A 213 -0.96 7.16 9.43
CA LEU A 213 -1.75 8.18 8.74
C LEU A 213 -2.27 9.14 9.79
N HIS A 214 -1.81 10.39 9.72
CA HIS A 214 -2.25 11.42 10.64
C HIS A 214 -3.77 11.56 10.60
N SER A 215 -4.39 11.55 11.79
CA SER A 215 -5.84 11.70 11.94
C SER A 215 -6.67 10.66 11.18
N PHE A 216 -6.13 9.46 10.97
CA PHE A 216 -6.93 8.33 10.52
C PHE A 216 -7.98 8.01 11.58
N VAL A 217 -9.21 8.47 11.31
CA VAL A 217 -10.40 8.13 12.06
C VAL A 217 -11.34 7.43 11.07
N PRO A 218 -11.58 6.11 11.22
CA PRO A 218 -12.38 5.35 10.28
C PRO A 218 -13.73 5.99 9.93
N SER A 219 -14.41 6.56 10.93
CA SER A 219 -15.72 7.20 10.79
C SER A 219 -15.73 8.51 9.99
N THR A 220 -14.58 9.16 9.81
CA THR A 220 -14.51 10.45 9.10
C THR A 220 -14.11 10.30 7.63
N ILE A 221 -13.93 9.07 7.15
CA ILE A 221 -13.50 8.83 5.77
C ILE A 221 -14.71 8.95 4.84
N PRO A 222 -14.70 9.90 3.89
CA PRO A 222 -15.82 10.08 2.96
C PRO A 222 -16.13 8.79 2.21
N ASN A 223 -17.42 8.54 2.00
CA ASN A 223 -17.95 7.37 1.28
C ASN A 223 -17.49 6.02 1.84
N SER A 224 -17.06 5.96 3.11
CA SER A 224 -16.57 4.74 3.77
C SER A 224 -17.15 4.50 5.17
N PRO A 225 -18.48 4.68 5.41
CA PRO A 225 -19.07 4.51 6.74
C PRO A 225 -18.87 3.09 7.31
N TRP A 226 -18.75 2.10 6.43
CA TRP A 226 -18.45 0.70 6.78
C TRP A 226 -17.16 0.53 7.60
N LYS A 227 -16.21 1.47 7.53
CA LYS A 227 -14.96 1.39 8.29
C LYS A 227 -15.14 1.52 9.80
N SER A 228 -16.32 1.94 10.25
CA SER A 228 -16.69 1.98 11.66
C SER A 228 -17.38 0.70 12.13
N ASP A 229 -17.72 -0.21 11.21
CA ASP A 229 -18.29 -1.52 11.52
C ASP A 229 -17.17 -2.56 11.63
N ALA A 230 -17.08 -3.20 12.80
CA ALA A 230 -16.02 -4.15 13.11
C ALA A 230 -16.05 -5.41 12.24
N ARG A 231 -17.24 -5.88 11.87
CA ARG A 231 -17.42 -7.01 10.97
C ARG A 231 -16.97 -6.63 9.56
N MET A 232 -17.39 -5.46 9.08
CA MET A 232 -17.01 -4.99 7.75
C MET A 232 -15.50 -4.73 7.60
N MET A 233 -14.83 -4.35 8.70
CA MET A 233 -13.38 -4.13 8.74
C MET A 233 -12.55 -5.42 8.89
N GLY A 234 -13.13 -6.48 9.45
CA GLY A 234 -12.42 -7.72 9.78
C GLY A 234 -11.71 -7.69 11.12
N GLY A 235 -12.29 -7.04 12.14
CA GLY A 235 -11.83 -7.13 13.54
C GLY A 235 -10.65 -6.23 13.93
N GLY A 236 -10.20 -5.34 13.05
CA GLY A 236 -9.17 -4.34 13.36
C GLY A 236 -9.39 -3.01 12.62
N GLY A 237 -9.03 -1.90 13.24
CA GLY A 237 -9.13 -0.55 12.69
C GLY A 237 -7.84 -0.15 11.99
N ALA A 238 -6.85 0.30 12.77
CA ALA A 238 -5.52 0.65 12.25
C ALA A 238 -4.78 -0.58 11.72
N LEU A 239 -4.93 -1.74 12.37
CA LEU A 239 -4.34 -3.00 11.92
C LEU A 239 -4.79 -3.39 10.50
N MET A 240 -6.09 -3.46 10.26
CA MET A 240 -6.61 -3.84 8.93
C MET A 240 -6.55 -2.70 7.91
N GLY A 241 -6.56 -1.43 8.36
CA GLY A 241 -6.51 -0.27 7.48
C GLY A 241 -5.10 0.08 7.01
N MET A 242 -4.10 -0.03 7.89
CA MET A 242 -2.71 0.39 7.67
C MET A 242 -1.71 -0.74 7.93
N GLY A 243 -1.89 -1.50 9.02
CA GLY A 243 -0.97 -2.57 9.43
C GLY A 243 -0.75 -3.62 8.35
N VAL A 244 -1.79 -3.98 7.60
CA VAL A 244 -1.73 -4.87 6.42
C VAL A 244 -0.64 -4.47 5.41
N HIS A 245 -0.42 -3.17 5.18
CA HIS A 245 0.64 -2.70 4.28
C HIS A 245 2.02 -2.97 4.85
N VAL A 246 2.18 -2.75 6.16
CA VAL A 246 3.45 -2.93 6.85
C VAL A 246 3.81 -4.41 6.93
N MET A 247 2.84 -5.26 7.26
CA MET A 247 3.03 -6.73 7.28
C MET A 247 3.50 -7.24 5.92
N ASP A 248 2.79 -6.85 4.86
CA ASP A 248 3.14 -7.24 3.50
C ASP A 248 4.51 -6.72 3.08
N THR A 249 4.80 -5.44 3.36
CA THR A 249 6.10 -4.82 3.04
C THR A 249 7.24 -5.53 3.74
N LEU A 250 7.09 -5.85 5.04
CA LEU A 250 8.12 -6.58 5.78
C LEU A 250 8.31 -8.00 5.20
N ARG A 251 7.23 -8.70 4.88
CA ARG A 251 7.30 -10.02 4.24
C ARG A 251 7.99 -9.97 2.88
N PHE A 252 7.66 -8.98 2.06
CA PHE A 252 8.27 -8.72 0.76
C PHE A 252 9.78 -8.43 0.88
N LEU A 253 10.18 -7.57 1.82
CA LEU A 253 11.58 -7.20 2.02
C LEU A 253 12.44 -8.34 2.59
N VAL A 254 11.86 -9.16 3.48
CA VAL A 254 12.57 -10.30 4.09
C VAL A 254 12.62 -11.50 3.14
N GLY A 255 11.59 -11.68 2.30
CA GLY A 255 11.51 -12.80 1.36
C GLY A 255 11.32 -14.16 2.05
N ARG A 256 10.74 -14.18 3.26
CA ARG A 256 10.44 -15.40 4.04
C ARG A 256 9.06 -15.32 4.68
N GLU A 257 8.53 -16.45 5.11
CA GLU A 257 7.22 -16.50 5.76
C GLU A 257 7.29 -16.18 7.25
N VAL A 258 6.25 -15.54 7.76
CA VAL A 258 6.06 -15.33 9.20
C VAL A 258 5.50 -16.61 9.82
N THR A 259 6.08 -17.03 10.93
CA THR A 259 5.72 -18.25 11.66
C THR A 259 4.94 -17.97 12.93
N ARG A 260 5.19 -16.83 13.60
CA ARG A 260 4.50 -16.44 14.84
C ARG A 260 4.42 -14.92 14.98
N VAL A 261 3.43 -14.47 15.74
CA VAL A 261 3.21 -13.06 16.05
C VAL A 261 2.92 -12.85 17.54
N ALA A 262 3.27 -11.68 18.05
CA ALA A 262 2.80 -11.16 19.33
C ALA A 262 2.36 -9.71 19.11
N ALA A 263 1.11 -9.40 19.46
CA ALA A 263 0.50 -8.11 19.17
C ALA A 263 0.05 -7.38 20.44
N LEU A 264 0.13 -6.05 20.39
CA LEU A 264 -0.38 -5.12 21.40
C LEU A 264 -1.16 -4.02 20.70
N SER A 265 -2.32 -3.64 21.24
CA SER A 265 -3.12 -2.52 20.73
C SER A 265 -3.47 -1.52 21.83
N ASP A 266 -4.11 -0.42 21.48
CA ASP A 266 -4.52 0.63 22.40
C ASP A 266 -5.80 0.32 23.22
N GLY A 267 -6.04 -0.98 23.48
CA GLY A 267 -7.10 -1.46 24.35
C GLY A 267 -8.39 -1.83 23.61
N GLN A 268 -8.28 -2.71 22.61
CA GLN A 268 -9.46 -3.34 22.03
C GLN A 268 -10.27 -4.07 23.09
N SER A 269 -11.59 -3.94 23.00
CA SER A 269 -12.57 -4.65 23.83
C SER A 269 -13.80 -4.93 23.00
N SER A 270 -14.74 -5.72 23.51
CA SER A 270 -16.03 -5.96 22.84
C SER A 270 -16.78 -4.64 22.54
N GLU A 271 -16.62 -3.62 23.37
CA GLU A 271 -17.21 -2.28 23.19
C GLU A 271 -16.42 -1.39 22.21
N ARG A 272 -15.11 -1.62 22.09
CA ARG A 272 -14.22 -0.91 21.16
C ARG A 272 -13.37 -1.90 20.38
N PRO A 273 -13.97 -2.63 19.43
CA PRO A 273 -13.29 -3.72 18.72
C PRO A 273 -12.32 -3.22 17.64
N LEU A 274 -12.27 -1.91 17.36
CA LEU A 274 -11.39 -1.34 16.33
C LEU A 274 -10.24 -0.58 16.98
N ASP A 275 -9.03 -1.11 16.85
CA ASP A 275 -7.80 -0.46 17.31
C ASP A 275 -7.51 0.84 16.54
N ARG A 276 -6.86 1.80 17.20
CA ARG A 276 -6.31 3.00 16.55
C ARG A 276 -4.80 3.01 16.52
N LEU A 277 -4.17 2.13 17.30
CA LEU A 277 -2.74 1.87 17.33
C LEU A 277 -2.54 0.39 17.59
N SER A 278 -1.70 -0.24 16.78
CA SER A 278 -1.23 -1.61 16.99
C SER A 278 0.28 -1.69 16.81
N GLN A 279 0.92 -2.50 17.63
CA GLN A 279 2.33 -2.88 17.57
C GLN A 279 2.43 -4.40 17.52
N ILE A 280 3.30 -4.93 16.65
CA ILE A 280 3.37 -6.36 16.40
C ILE A 280 4.82 -6.77 16.24
N CYS A 281 5.22 -7.77 17.02
CA CYS A 281 6.46 -8.51 16.81
C CYS A 281 6.17 -9.74 15.95
N LEU A 282 6.96 -9.94 14.89
CA LEU A 282 6.86 -11.06 13.96
C LEU A 282 8.12 -11.91 14.05
N GLU A 283 7.98 -13.23 13.98
CA GLU A 283 9.10 -14.16 13.80
C GLU A 283 8.98 -14.81 12.42
N PHE A 284 10.04 -14.75 11.63
CA PHE A 284 10.14 -15.35 10.31
C PHE A 284 10.78 -16.74 10.36
N GLU A 285 10.59 -17.50 9.30
CA GLU A 285 11.37 -18.72 9.06
C GLU A 285 12.87 -18.43 9.08
N GLY A 286 13.62 -19.33 9.72
CA GLY A 286 15.05 -19.15 9.95
C GLY A 286 15.40 -18.14 11.05
N GLY A 287 14.42 -17.67 11.84
CA GLY A 287 14.66 -16.95 13.10
C GLY A 287 14.85 -15.44 12.99
N ALA A 288 14.76 -14.86 11.79
CA ALA A 288 14.74 -13.41 11.64
C ALA A 288 13.52 -12.82 12.36
N GLN A 289 13.68 -11.66 13.00
CA GLN A 289 12.61 -11.01 13.75
C GLN A 289 12.22 -9.70 13.10
N ALA A 290 10.98 -9.28 13.34
CA ALA A 290 10.57 -7.95 12.97
C ALA A 290 9.67 -7.29 14.00
N HIS A 291 9.68 -5.96 13.98
CA HIS A 291 8.73 -5.15 14.70
C HIS A 291 7.99 -4.24 13.71
N MET A 292 6.68 -4.11 13.89
CA MET A 292 5.90 -3.14 13.14
C MET A 292 4.96 -2.34 14.03
N MET A 293 4.63 -1.15 13.55
CA MET A 293 3.63 -0.29 14.18
C MET A 293 2.72 0.33 13.13
N CYS A 294 1.42 0.38 13.42
CA CYS A 294 0.47 1.15 12.63
C CYS A 294 -0.41 2.01 13.53
N SER A 295 -0.68 3.26 13.14
CA SER A 295 -1.37 4.21 14.02
C SER A 295 -2.11 5.31 13.29
N GLY A 296 -3.28 5.70 13.83
CA GLY A 296 -3.96 6.95 13.50
C GLY A 296 -3.88 7.99 14.62
N ARG A 297 -3.09 7.74 15.67
CA ARG A 297 -3.13 8.51 16.93
C ARG A 297 -2.16 9.68 17.00
N PHE A 298 -1.16 9.74 16.12
CA PHE A 298 -0.16 10.81 16.14
C PHE A 298 0.24 11.22 14.71
N PRO A 299 0.65 12.49 14.51
CA PRO A 299 1.15 12.98 13.23
C PRO A 299 2.63 12.65 12.98
N PHE A 300 3.10 12.96 11.77
CA PHE A 300 4.52 13.14 11.41
C PHE A 300 5.43 11.94 11.69
N SER A 301 4.91 10.71 11.56
CA SER A 301 5.77 9.53 11.45
C SER A 301 6.56 9.60 10.15
N ARG A 302 7.81 9.13 10.17
CA ARG A 302 8.63 9.02 8.96
C ARG A 302 8.14 7.95 7.99
N ASN A 303 7.49 6.91 8.51
CA ASN A 303 7.06 5.76 7.71
C ASN A 303 8.22 5.11 6.92
N ASP A 304 9.33 4.94 7.63
CA ASP A 304 10.53 4.27 7.13
C ASP A 304 10.42 2.76 7.29
N ALA A 305 11.21 2.03 6.50
CA ALA A 305 11.55 0.63 6.74
C ALA A 305 13.06 0.48 6.94
N VAL A 306 13.49 -0.35 7.91
CA VAL A 306 14.90 -0.61 8.18
C VAL A 306 15.13 -2.11 8.22
N ILE A 307 16.11 -2.59 7.44
CA ILE A 307 16.50 -3.98 7.35
C ILE A 307 17.95 -4.12 7.83
N TYR A 308 18.16 -4.93 8.85
CA TYR A 308 19.47 -5.29 9.38
C TYR A 308 19.81 -6.72 8.98
N GLY A 309 20.89 -6.87 8.24
CA GLY A 309 21.47 -8.17 7.91
C GLY A 309 22.77 -8.43 8.68
N SER A 310 23.25 -9.66 8.60
CA SER A 310 24.46 -10.11 9.31
C SER A 310 25.75 -9.39 8.89
N ARG A 311 25.75 -8.70 7.75
CA ARG A 311 26.90 -7.94 7.23
C ARG A 311 26.63 -6.46 7.01
N GLY A 312 25.38 -6.03 7.01
CA GLY A 312 25.04 -4.66 6.61
C GLY A 312 23.62 -4.27 6.96
N ARG A 313 23.19 -3.11 6.46
CA ARG A 313 21.82 -2.63 6.61
C ARG A 313 21.32 -1.85 5.39
N VAL A 314 20.01 -1.80 5.25
CA VAL A 314 19.29 -0.93 4.33
C VAL A 314 18.28 -0.11 5.15
N ILE A 315 18.25 1.20 4.95
CA ILE A 315 17.19 2.08 5.45
C ILE A 315 16.45 2.64 4.25
N ALA A 316 15.14 2.40 4.17
CA ALA A 316 14.25 2.97 3.16
C ALA A 316 13.44 4.10 3.79
N TYR A 317 13.85 5.34 3.53
CA TYR A 317 13.21 6.52 4.07
C TYR A 317 11.94 6.88 3.30
N ASP A 318 10.91 7.34 4.03
CA ASP A 318 9.65 7.87 3.49
C ASP A 318 9.06 6.97 2.38
N SER A 319 9.01 5.65 2.65
CA SER A 319 8.72 4.64 1.62
C SER A 319 7.53 3.73 1.95
N VAL A 320 7.10 3.70 3.22
CA VAL A 320 5.93 2.93 3.68
C VAL A 320 4.72 3.86 3.81
N ASP A 321 4.36 4.52 2.72
CA ASP A 321 3.22 5.45 2.67
C ASP A 321 2.39 5.32 1.38
N MET A 322 1.42 6.23 1.21
CA MET A 322 0.52 6.25 0.04
C MET A 322 0.97 7.24 -1.04
N ASN A 323 2.15 7.83 -0.91
CA ASN A 323 2.64 8.87 -1.80
C ASN A 323 3.56 8.22 -2.84
N ALA A 324 3.15 8.29 -4.10
CA ALA A 324 4.06 8.02 -5.20
C ALA A 324 5.15 9.10 -5.23
N GLY A 325 6.34 8.76 -5.72
CA GLY A 325 7.31 9.79 -6.11
C GLY A 325 8.42 10.11 -5.10
N HIS A 326 8.42 9.50 -3.91
CA HIS A 326 9.30 9.90 -2.80
C HIS A 326 10.18 8.77 -2.24
N GLY A 327 11.04 9.14 -1.27
CA GLY A 327 11.92 8.22 -0.58
C GLY A 327 13.30 8.01 -1.22
N HIS A 328 14.19 7.38 -0.46
CA HIS A 328 15.51 6.95 -0.89
C HIS A 328 16.03 5.84 0.02
N LEU A 329 17.05 5.12 -0.44
CA LEU A 329 17.74 4.14 0.38
C LEU A 329 19.07 4.70 0.90
N GLU A 330 19.39 4.40 2.14
CA GLU A 330 20.77 4.35 2.62
C GLU A 330 21.17 2.90 2.82
N VAL A 331 22.27 2.50 2.18
CA VAL A 331 22.78 1.14 2.26
C VAL A 331 24.16 1.17 2.86
N THR A 332 24.39 0.35 3.87
CA THR A 332 25.68 0.22 4.55
C THR A 332 26.14 -1.23 4.49
N THR A 333 27.31 -1.48 3.91
CA THR A 333 27.89 -2.82 3.72
C THR A 333 29.40 -2.78 4.01
N PRO A 334 30.07 -3.94 4.18
CA PRO A 334 31.52 -3.98 4.21
C PRO A 334 32.07 -3.54 2.84
N ASN A 335 33.24 -2.90 2.83
CA ASN A 335 33.98 -2.61 1.61
C ASN A 335 35.06 -3.68 1.37
N GLU A 336 35.64 -3.68 0.17
CA GLU A 336 36.67 -4.66 -0.24
C GLU A 336 37.97 -4.59 0.59
N HIS A 337 38.18 -3.52 1.33
CA HIS A 337 39.35 -3.30 2.19
C HIS A 337 39.08 -3.62 3.67
N GLY A 338 37.95 -4.26 3.99
CA GLY A 338 37.59 -4.62 5.37
C GLY A 338 37.02 -3.45 6.21
N GLY A 339 36.77 -2.29 5.61
CA GLY A 339 36.06 -1.15 6.21
C GLY A 339 34.56 -1.15 5.90
N ILE A 340 33.90 -0.02 6.16
CA ILE A 340 32.47 0.19 5.87
C ILE A 340 32.31 1.07 4.62
N SER A 341 31.38 0.70 3.73
CA SER A 341 30.88 1.53 2.64
C SER A 341 29.44 1.94 2.93
N ALA A 342 29.11 3.20 2.68
CA ALA A 342 27.75 3.72 2.73
C ALA A 342 27.42 4.40 1.41
N ARG A 343 26.25 4.11 0.85
CA ARG A 343 25.76 4.74 -0.38
C ARG A 343 24.29 5.09 -0.27
N THR A 344 23.92 6.18 -0.94
CA THR A 344 22.51 6.54 -1.14
C THR A 344 22.05 6.03 -2.50
N VAL A 345 20.95 5.28 -2.52
CA VAL A 345 20.30 4.84 -3.76
C VAL A 345 19.00 5.61 -3.95
N ARG A 346 18.87 6.27 -5.10
CA ARG A 346 17.64 6.92 -5.53
C ARG A 346 17.10 6.10 -6.70
N ALA A 347 15.96 5.45 -6.51
CA ALA A 347 15.28 4.77 -7.59
C ALA A 347 14.48 5.79 -8.42
N ALA A 348 14.33 5.56 -9.72
CA ALA A 348 13.33 6.28 -10.51
C ALA A 348 11.97 6.08 -9.83
N VAL A 349 11.16 7.13 -9.70
CA VAL A 349 9.93 7.03 -8.91
C VAL A 349 8.69 7.13 -9.81
N PRO A 350 8.41 6.07 -10.61
CA PRO A 350 7.13 5.98 -11.29
C PRO A 350 6.01 5.90 -10.25
N ASP A 351 4.81 6.29 -10.65
CA ASP A 351 3.63 6.08 -9.83
C ASP A 351 3.44 4.58 -9.61
N HIS A 352 3.49 4.15 -8.35
CA HIS A 352 3.43 2.73 -8.02
C HIS A 352 2.03 2.12 -8.25
N PHE A 353 0.97 2.92 -8.33
CA PHE A 353 -0.36 2.45 -8.73
C PHE A 353 -0.40 2.19 -10.25
N VAL A 354 0.23 3.05 -11.05
CA VAL A 354 0.38 2.80 -12.50
C VAL A 354 1.20 1.54 -12.73
N ALA A 355 2.32 1.40 -12.02
CA ALA A 355 3.17 0.21 -12.11
C ALA A 355 2.49 -1.08 -11.60
N GLU A 356 1.51 -0.98 -10.70
CA GLU A 356 0.68 -2.11 -10.27
C GLU A 356 -0.26 -2.56 -11.39
N VAL A 357 -1.01 -1.62 -11.99
CA VAL A 357 -1.92 -1.90 -13.12
C VAL A 357 -1.14 -2.47 -14.31
N GLU A 358 -0.03 -1.83 -14.68
CA GLU A 358 0.78 -2.27 -15.82
C GLU A 358 1.37 -3.67 -15.61
N ALA A 359 1.88 -3.95 -14.41
CA ALA A 359 2.44 -5.26 -14.07
C ALA A 359 1.38 -6.36 -14.11
N PHE A 360 0.15 -6.07 -13.65
CA PHE A 360 -0.92 -7.05 -13.72
C PHE A 360 -1.37 -7.31 -15.16
N GLY A 361 -1.48 -6.25 -15.98
CA GLY A 361 -1.77 -6.39 -17.40
C GLY A 361 -0.71 -7.20 -18.15
N ALA A 362 0.57 -6.99 -17.83
CA ALA A 362 1.66 -7.78 -18.38
C ALA A 362 1.58 -9.26 -17.97
N ALA A 363 1.19 -9.55 -16.73
CA ALA A 363 1.00 -10.93 -16.28
C ALA A 363 -0.14 -11.64 -17.02
N ILE A 364 -1.26 -10.95 -17.28
CA ILE A 364 -2.37 -11.48 -18.10
C ILE A 364 -1.91 -11.79 -19.52
N ALA A 365 -1.07 -10.92 -20.11
CA ALA A 365 -0.52 -11.11 -21.45
C ALA A 365 0.58 -12.19 -21.53
N GLY A 366 0.84 -12.94 -20.45
CA GLY A 366 1.86 -14.00 -20.40
C GLY A 366 3.29 -13.52 -20.14
N GLY A 367 3.44 -12.29 -19.66
CA GLY A 367 4.72 -11.73 -19.19
C GLY A 367 5.13 -12.25 -17.81
N SER A 368 5.94 -11.46 -17.10
CA SER A 368 6.40 -11.80 -15.74
C SER A 368 5.22 -11.98 -14.77
N PRO A 369 5.32 -12.91 -13.80
CA PRO A 369 4.32 -13.06 -12.76
C PRO A 369 4.08 -11.77 -11.98
N PHE A 370 2.83 -11.53 -11.59
CA PHE A 370 2.48 -10.41 -10.74
C PHE A 370 3.06 -10.60 -9.33
N HIS A 371 3.74 -9.59 -8.79
CA HIS A 371 4.50 -9.68 -7.54
C HIS A 371 3.66 -9.69 -6.26
N ALA A 372 2.35 -9.39 -6.34
CA ALA A 372 1.43 -9.37 -5.21
C ALA A 372 0.27 -10.32 -5.48
N ASP A 373 0.57 -11.60 -5.68
CA ASP A 373 -0.44 -12.56 -6.13
C ASP A 373 -1.43 -12.97 -5.03
N GLY A 374 -2.37 -13.84 -5.37
CA GLY A 374 -3.35 -14.36 -4.40
C GLY A 374 -2.72 -15.12 -3.22
N ILE A 375 -1.55 -15.74 -3.39
CA ILE A 375 -0.84 -16.42 -2.30
C ILE A 375 -0.25 -15.39 -1.35
N ASP A 376 0.33 -14.32 -1.87
CA ASP A 376 0.76 -13.18 -1.05
C ASP A 376 -0.39 -12.61 -0.22
N GLY A 377 -1.55 -12.45 -0.84
CA GLY A 377 -2.80 -12.09 -0.16
C GLY A 377 -3.18 -13.03 0.97
N LEU A 378 -3.15 -14.34 0.70
CA LEU A 378 -3.49 -15.36 1.68
C LEU A 378 -2.52 -15.32 2.88
N ARG A 379 -1.21 -15.26 2.62
CA ARG A 379 -0.20 -15.20 3.68
C ARG A 379 -0.36 -13.94 4.53
N ALA A 380 -0.65 -12.80 3.92
CA ALA A 380 -0.91 -11.57 4.67
C ALA A 380 -2.18 -11.68 5.55
N VAL A 381 -3.25 -12.33 5.06
CA VAL A 381 -4.48 -12.54 5.84
C VAL A 381 -4.27 -13.56 6.98
N GLU A 382 -3.46 -14.59 6.79
CA GLU A 382 -3.09 -15.52 7.87
C GLU A 382 -2.33 -14.78 8.99
N ILE A 383 -1.42 -13.86 8.63
CA ILE A 383 -0.69 -13.04 9.59
C ILE A 383 -1.62 -12.08 10.34
N THR A 384 -2.53 -11.39 9.65
CA THR A 384 -3.48 -10.48 10.31
C THR A 384 -4.44 -11.23 11.22
N SER A 385 -4.91 -12.40 10.80
CA SER A 385 -5.77 -13.27 11.62
C SER A 385 -5.06 -13.68 12.91
N ALA A 386 -3.80 -14.11 12.80
CA ALA A 386 -2.97 -14.45 13.96
C ALA A 386 -2.69 -13.23 14.86
N ALA A 387 -2.51 -12.05 14.28
CA ALA A 387 -2.29 -10.82 15.04
C ALA A 387 -3.55 -10.42 15.82
N ILE A 388 -4.72 -10.50 15.20
CA ILE A 388 -6.01 -10.26 15.87
C ILE A 388 -6.21 -11.28 17.00
N ALA A 389 -5.96 -12.57 16.75
CA ALA A 389 -6.02 -13.59 17.79
C ALA A 389 -5.08 -13.27 18.96
N SER A 390 -3.84 -12.85 18.67
CA SER A 390 -2.86 -12.45 19.69
C SER A 390 -3.34 -11.28 20.54
N LEU A 391 -4.00 -10.28 19.94
CA LEU A 391 -4.58 -9.13 20.64
C LEU A 391 -5.67 -9.57 21.64
N TRP A 392 -6.55 -10.49 21.23
CA TRP A 392 -7.64 -10.97 22.08
C TRP A 392 -7.18 -11.94 23.17
N GLU A 393 -6.22 -12.79 22.87
CA GLU A 393 -5.74 -13.81 23.79
C GLU A 393 -4.63 -13.31 24.73
N GLY A 394 -4.01 -12.17 24.44
CA GLY A 394 -2.94 -11.59 25.25
C GLY A 394 -1.66 -12.43 25.27
N ARG A 395 -1.43 -13.24 24.23
CA ARG A 395 -0.29 -14.16 24.12
C ARG A 395 0.28 -14.18 22.71
N ARG A 396 1.46 -14.78 22.57
CA ARG A 396 2.07 -15.09 21.27
C ARG A 396 1.26 -16.19 20.56
N VAL A 397 0.99 -15.99 19.27
CA VAL A 397 0.18 -16.88 18.42
C VAL A 397 1.00 -17.38 17.23
N ALA A 398 0.82 -18.64 16.83
CA ALA A 398 1.42 -19.19 15.63
C ALA A 398 0.61 -18.79 14.39
N VAL A 399 1.29 -18.53 13.27
CA VAL A 399 0.62 -18.31 12.00
C VAL A 399 0.34 -19.67 11.38
N GLU A 400 -0.93 -20.06 11.37
CA GLU A 400 -1.38 -21.29 10.74
C GLU A 400 -1.37 -21.13 9.22
N ARG A 401 -0.38 -21.75 8.58
CA ARG A 401 -0.26 -21.77 7.13
C ARG A 401 -1.03 -22.97 6.59
N SER A 402 -2.05 -22.68 5.81
CA SER A 402 -2.79 -23.73 5.10
C SER A 402 -2.34 -23.79 3.64
N GLU A 403 -2.46 -24.99 3.05
CA GLU A 403 -2.37 -25.11 1.60
C GLU A 403 -3.63 -24.51 0.96
N PRO A 404 -3.49 -23.77 -0.16
CA PRO A 404 -4.59 -23.10 -0.85
C PRO A 404 -5.57 -24.09 -1.51
#